data_AF-A0A7N2KZN6-F1
#
_entry.id   AF-A0A7N2KZN6-F1
#
_cell.length_a   1.000
_cell.length_b   1.000
_cell.length_c   1.000
_cell.angle_alpha   90.00
_cell.angle_beta   90.00
_cell.angle_gamma   90.00
#
_symmetry.space_group_name_H-M   'P 1'
#
loop_
_entity.id
_entity.type
_entity.pdbx_description
1 polymer ?
#
loop_
_entity_poly.entity_id
_entity_poly.type
_entity_poly.pdbx_seq_one_letter_code
_entity_poly.pdbx_strand_id
1 'polypeptide(L)'
;MDKHIEMSCCGFEALKVLAKNYLNIDSHPLFVTIGHLLEETNITPADVAENLMPKSLYDDAETCLKKLIEAIKNAKEEAIKKAEEEERLKAEKEEKEKQETTQEDVKVDDESLAKEVKENGVEVEIEDKTLAKEDNENGVTA
;
A
#
# COMPACT_ATOMS: atom_id res chain seq x y z
N MET A 1 18.62 -14.46 0.37
CA MET A 1 19.04 -13.95 -0.95
C MET A 1 17.78 -13.79 -1.77
N ASP A 2 17.12 -12.64 -1.63
CA ASP A 2 15.92 -12.35 -2.40
C ASP A 2 16.35 -11.91 -3.79
N LYS A 3 16.08 -12.75 -4.79
CA LYS A 3 16.23 -12.39 -6.19
C LYS A 3 14.99 -11.58 -6.56
N HIS A 4 15.12 -10.27 -6.65
CA HIS A 4 14.10 -9.41 -7.25
C HIS A 4 13.96 -9.83 -8.71
N ILE A 5 12.93 -10.62 -9.03
CA ILE A 5 12.56 -10.92 -10.40
C ILE A 5 11.70 -9.75 -10.85
N GLU A 6 12.22 -8.93 -11.76
CA GLU A 6 11.38 -7.97 -12.48
C GLU A 6 10.37 -8.76 -13.31
N MET A 7 9.08 -8.62 -12.96
CA MET A 7 8.01 -9.16 -13.78
C MET A 7 7.96 -8.32 -15.06
N SER A 8 8.32 -8.93 -16.19
CA SER A 8 8.25 -8.29 -17.49
C SER A 8 6.85 -7.72 -17.73
N CYS A 9 6.76 -6.43 -18.09
CA CYS A 9 5.50 -5.80 -18.45
C CYS A 9 4.96 -6.35 -19.78
N CYS A 10 3.65 -6.22 -19.99
CA CYS A 10 2.98 -6.66 -21.21
C CYS A 10 3.10 -5.59 -22.29
N GLY A 11 3.91 -5.86 -23.32
CA GLY A 11 4.01 -5.00 -24.51
C GLY A 11 2.91 -5.27 -25.54
N PHE A 12 2.80 -4.38 -26.53
CA PHE A 12 1.80 -4.48 -27.60
C PHE A 12 1.88 -5.78 -28.41
N GLU A 13 3.07 -6.31 -28.66
CA GLU A 13 3.22 -7.57 -29.39
C GLU A 13 2.73 -8.77 -28.56
N ALA A 14 2.97 -8.75 -27.25
CA ALA A 14 2.42 -9.75 -26.34
C ALA A 14 0.89 -9.69 -26.31
N LEU A 15 0.30 -8.48 -26.27
CA LEU A 15 -1.15 -8.30 -26.38
C LEU A 15 -1.72 -8.98 -27.63
N LYS A 16 -1.11 -8.80 -28.81
CA LYS A 16 -1.61 -9.42 -30.05
C LYS A 16 -1.61 -10.95 -29.96
N VAL A 17 -0.51 -11.52 -29.45
CA VAL A 17 -0.40 -12.97 -29.26
C VAL A 17 -1.48 -13.47 -28.31
N LEU A 18 -1.70 -12.78 -27.19
CA LEU A 18 -2.75 -13.14 -26.23
C LEU A 18 -4.15 -12.99 -26.83
N ALA A 19 -4.43 -11.90 -27.54
CA ALA A 19 -5.72 -11.67 -28.18
C ALA A 19 -6.04 -12.74 -29.25
N LYS A 20 -5.03 -13.15 -30.02
CA LYS A 20 -5.16 -14.27 -30.96
C LYS A 20 -5.45 -15.58 -30.23
N ASN A 21 -4.76 -15.85 -29.12
CA ASN A 21 -4.89 -17.10 -28.39
C ASN A 21 -6.24 -17.24 -27.65
N TYR A 22 -6.74 -16.15 -27.04
CA TYR A 22 -7.94 -16.20 -26.22
C TYR A 22 -9.22 -15.81 -26.96
N LEU A 23 -9.12 -14.89 -27.92
CA LEU A 23 -10.28 -14.31 -28.62
C LEU A 23 -10.31 -14.66 -30.11
N ASN A 24 -9.26 -15.31 -30.63
CA ASN A 24 -9.12 -15.67 -32.04
C ASN A 24 -9.24 -14.47 -33.00
N ILE A 25 -8.66 -13.33 -32.60
CA ILE A 25 -8.61 -12.10 -33.40
C ILE A 25 -7.17 -11.68 -33.67
N ASP A 26 -6.89 -11.23 -34.89
CA ASP A 26 -5.57 -10.68 -35.26
C ASP A 26 -5.56 -9.14 -35.22
N SER A 27 -6.73 -8.49 -35.26
CA SER A 27 -6.86 -7.04 -35.23
C SER A 27 -8.19 -6.60 -34.61
N HIS A 28 -8.18 -5.44 -33.95
CA HIS A 28 -9.38 -4.80 -33.43
C HIS A 28 -9.13 -3.29 -33.29
N PRO A 29 -10.12 -2.41 -33.52
CA PRO A 29 -9.94 -0.96 -33.36
C PRO A 29 -9.43 -0.55 -31.97
N LEU A 30 -9.84 -1.29 -30.93
CA LEU A 30 -9.40 -1.04 -29.54
C LEU A 30 -7.93 -1.38 -29.28
N PHE A 31 -7.25 -2.11 -30.17
CA PHE A 31 -5.83 -2.44 -29.98
C PHE A 31 -4.95 -1.20 -29.92
N VAL A 32 -5.28 -0.16 -30.69
CA VAL A 32 -4.55 1.11 -30.66
C VAL A 32 -4.66 1.74 -29.27
N THR A 33 -5.88 1.82 -28.74
CA THR A 33 -6.13 2.35 -27.39
C THR A 33 -5.43 1.54 -26.32
N ILE A 34 -5.51 0.21 -26.38
CA ILE A 34 -4.86 -0.66 -25.40
C ILE A 34 -3.33 -0.54 -25.50
N GLY A 35 -2.78 -0.48 -26.70
CA GLY A 35 -1.35 -0.29 -26.93
C GLY A 35 -0.81 0.96 -26.23
N HIS A 36 -1.48 2.11 -26.41
CA HIS A 36 -1.11 3.35 -25.71
C HIS A 36 -1.22 3.23 -24.19
N LEU A 37 -2.27 2.57 -23.69
CA LEU A 37 -2.44 2.39 -22.23
C LEU A 37 -1.36 1.47 -21.63
N LEU A 38 -0.91 0.45 -22.37
CA LEU A 38 0.17 -0.46 -21.96
C LEU A 38 1.54 0.24 -21.93
N GLU A 39 1.76 1.25 -22.77
CA GLU A 39 2.99 2.06 -22.72
C GLU A 39 3.08 2.92 -21.45
N GLU A 40 1.93 3.36 -20.94
CA GLU A 40 1.85 4.23 -19.77
C GLU A 40 1.70 3.48 -18.43
N THR A 41 1.49 2.16 -18.48
CA THR A 41 1.11 1.38 -17.30
C THR A 41 1.86 0.07 -17.20
N ASN A 42 2.45 -0.22 -16.03
CA ASN A 42 3.09 -1.49 -15.76
C ASN A 42 2.04 -2.56 -15.39
N ILE A 43 1.58 -3.32 -16.39
CA ILE A 43 0.69 -4.49 -16.21
C ILE A 43 1.39 -5.76 -16.71
N THR A 44 1.18 -6.90 -16.06
CA THR A 44 1.86 -8.15 -16.45
C THR A 44 1.09 -8.88 -17.57
N PRO A 45 1.77 -9.72 -18.38
CA PRO A 45 1.10 -10.57 -19.35
C PRO A 45 0.02 -11.47 -18.73
N ALA A 46 0.17 -11.87 -17.47
CA ALA A 46 -0.82 -12.68 -16.76
C ALA A 46 -2.10 -11.88 -16.47
N ASP A 47 -1.97 -10.65 -15.98
CA ASP A 47 -3.12 -9.77 -15.75
C ASP A 47 -3.85 -9.45 -17.06
N VAL A 48 -3.10 -9.24 -18.14
CA VAL A 48 -3.68 -9.03 -19.47
C VAL A 48 -4.44 -10.27 -19.94
N ALA A 49 -3.84 -11.46 -19.81
CA ALA A 49 -4.48 -12.72 -20.16
C ALA A 49 -5.77 -12.95 -19.35
N GLU A 50 -5.78 -12.63 -18.06
CA GLU A 50 -6.96 -12.77 -17.20
C GLU A 50 -8.17 -11.98 -17.74
N ASN A 51 -7.92 -10.76 -18.21
CA ASN A 51 -8.97 -9.89 -18.75
C ASN A 51 -9.41 -10.28 -20.16
N LEU A 52 -8.52 -10.93 -20.94
CA LEU A 52 -8.85 -11.43 -22.27
C LEU A 52 -9.57 -12.78 -22.26
N MET A 53 -9.50 -13.55 -21.17
CA MET A 53 -10.23 -14.80 -21.04
C MET A 53 -11.75 -14.52 -20.90
N PRO A 54 -12.59 -15.02 -21.83
CA PRO A 54 -14.05 -14.90 -21.70
C PRO A 54 -14.51 -15.56 -20.40
N LYS A 55 -15.27 -14.82 -19.57
CA LYS A 55 -15.79 -15.32 -18.28
C LYS A 55 -17.19 -15.93 -18.43
N SER A 56 -17.81 -15.75 -19.59
CA SER A 56 -19.15 -16.24 -19.95
C SER A 56 -19.19 -16.66 -21.41
N LEU A 57 -20.11 -17.57 -21.76
CA LEU A 57 -20.34 -17.99 -23.16
C LEU A 57 -20.83 -16.84 -24.07
N TYR A 58 -21.32 -15.75 -23.47
CA TYR A 58 -21.82 -14.57 -24.19
C TYR A 58 -20.80 -13.42 -24.26
N ASP A 59 -19.64 -13.57 -23.60
CA ASP A 59 -18.59 -12.56 -23.70
C ASP A 59 -17.94 -12.66 -25.09
N ASP A 60 -18.06 -11.60 -25.87
CA ASP A 60 -17.37 -11.46 -27.15
C ASP A 60 -16.00 -10.77 -26.99
N ALA A 61 -15.25 -10.71 -28.10
CA ALA A 61 -13.95 -10.06 -28.13
C ALA A 61 -13.99 -8.61 -27.68
N GLU A 62 -15.03 -7.86 -28.08
CA GLU A 62 -15.17 -6.45 -27.71
C GLU A 62 -15.38 -6.30 -26.20
N THR A 63 -16.20 -7.15 -25.60
CA THR A 63 -16.44 -7.17 -24.15
C THR A 63 -15.16 -7.46 -23.36
N CYS A 64 -14.37 -8.45 -23.79
CA CYS A 64 -13.10 -8.79 -23.14
C CYS A 64 -12.07 -7.65 -23.26
N LEU A 65 -11.98 -7.01 -24.44
CA LEU A 65 -11.08 -5.88 -24.66
C LEU A 65 -11.49 -4.64 -23.84
N LYS A 66 -12.79 -4.39 -23.68
CA LYS A 66 -13.27 -3.31 -22.80
C LYS A 66 -12.92 -3.56 -21.33
N LYS A 67 -13.09 -4.79 -20.85
CA LYS A 67 -12.66 -5.20 -19.49
C LYS A 67 -11.17 -4.97 -19.29
N LEU A 68 -10.34 -5.32 -20.28
CA LEU A 68 -8.90 -5.05 -20.24
C LEU A 68 -8.58 -3.54 -20.14
N ILE A 69 -9.28 -2.69 -20.90
CA ILE A 69 -9.09 -1.23 -20.82
C ILE A 69 -9.39 -0.71 -19.41
N GLU A 70 -10.48 -1.16 -18.80
CA GLU A 70 -10.83 -0.79 -17.42
C GLU A 70 -9.77 -1.27 -16.42
N ALA A 71 -9.30 -2.50 -16.56
CA ALA A 71 -8.24 -3.05 -15.70
C ALA A 71 -6.94 -2.25 -15.80
N ILE A 72 -6.50 -1.86 -17.00
CA ILE A 72 -5.29 -1.06 -17.17
C ILE A 72 -5.44 0.33 -16.54
N LYS A 73 -6.60 0.98 -16.72
CA LYS A 73 -6.87 2.29 -16.08
C LYS A 73 -6.83 2.21 -14.56
N ASN A 74 -7.45 1.18 -13.99
CA ASN A 74 -7.43 0.95 -12.55
C ASN A 74 -6.01 0.67 -12.05
N ALA A 75 -5.24 -0.15 -12.77
CA ALA A 75 -3.84 -0.43 -12.42
C ALA A 75 -2.98 0.84 -12.42
N LYS A 76 -3.21 1.76 -13.38
CA LYS A 76 -2.54 3.05 -13.43
C LYS A 76 -2.88 3.93 -12.23
N GLU A 77 -4.16 4.03 -11.87
CA GLU A 77 -4.59 4.81 -10.71
C GLU A 77 -4.01 4.25 -9.40
N GLU A 78 -4.05 2.93 -9.22
CA GLU A 78 -3.50 2.27 -8.03
C GLU A 78 -1.98 2.42 -7.93
N ALA A 79 -1.26 2.43 -9.06
CA ALA A 79 0.18 2.69 -9.06
C ALA A 79 0.51 4.10 -8.58
N ILE A 80 -0.27 5.12 -8.99
CA ILE A 80 -0.09 6.51 -8.55
C ILE A 80 -0.30 6.62 -7.03
N LYS A 81 -1.42 6.07 -6.52
CA LYS A 81 -1.71 6.09 -5.07
C LYS A 81 -0.62 5.42 -4.25
N LYS A 82 -0.11 4.26 -4.71
CA LYS A 82 0.98 3.54 -4.03
C LYS A 82 2.28 4.34 -4.01
N ALA A 83 2.62 5.04 -5.09
CA ALA A 83 3.81 5.89 -5.14
C ALA A 83 3.73 7.06 -4.15
N GLU A 84 2.58 7.73 -4.08
CA GLU A 84 2.35 8.84 -3.13
C GLU A 84 2.41 8.37 -1.67
N GLU A 85 1.84 7.19 -1.37
CA GLU A 85 1.90 6.61 -0.04
C GLU A 85 3.32 6.18 0.35
N GLU A 86 4.06 5.55 -0.58
CA GLU A 86 5.45 5.15 -0.35
C GLU A 86 6.36 6.37 -0.09
N GLU A 87 6.17 7.46 -0.82
CA GLU A 87 6.90 8.71 -0.62
C GLU A 87 6.62 9.31 0.78
N ARG A 88 5.34 9.36 1.19
CA ARG A 88 4.95 9.84 2.53
C ARG A 88 5.57 8.99 3.64
N LEU A 89 5.58 7.67 3.49
CA LEU A 89 6.17 6.74 4.46
C LEU A 89 7.70 6.86 4.53
N LYS A 90 8.37 7.13 3.40
CA LYS A 90 9.82 7.40 3.39
C LYS A 90 10.15 8.69 4.13
N ALA A 91 9.41 9.77 3.87
CA ALA A 91 9.60 11.05 4.55
C ALA A 91 9.42 10.94 6.08
N GLU A 92 8.39 10.21 6.54
CA GLU A 92 8.15 10.01 7.98
C GLU A 92 9.25 9.15 8.65
N LYS A 93 9.79 8.15 7.96
CA LYS A 93 10.91 7.33 8.47
C LYS A 93 12.20 8.15 8.58
N GLU A 94 12.53 8.96 7.58
CA GLU A 94 13.71 9.83 7.59
C GLU A 94 13.64 10.90 8.69
N GLU A 95 12.44 11.41 9.01
CA GLU A 95 12.25 12.36 10.11
C GLU A 95 12.46 11.70 11.49
N LYS A 96 11.98 10.47 11.68
CA LYS A 96 12.18 9.72 12.94
C LYS A 96 13.64 9.34 13.16
N GLU A 97 14.37 8.92 12.12
CA GLU A 97 15.82 8.61 12.22
C GLU A 97 16.68 9.85 12.57
N LYS A 98 16.28 11.05 12.14
CA LYS A 98 16.96 12.31 12.52
C LYS A 98 16.71 12.75 13.96
N GLN A 99 15.58 12.38 14.56
CA GLN A 99 15.29 12.72 15.96
C GLN A 99 16.01 11.80 16.96
N GLU A 100 16.29 10.55 16.58
CA GLU A 100 17.05 9.60 17.43
C GLU A 100 18.55 9.92 17.48
N THR A 101 19.13 10.51 16.43
CA THR A 101 20.57 10.84 16.37
C THR A 101 20.97 12.09 17.19
N THR A 102 20.04 12.96 17.57
CA THR A 102 20.34 14.18 18.36
C THR A 102 20.41 13.99 19.88
N GLN A 103 20.15 12.78 20.41
CA GLN A 103 20.17 12.53 21.87
C GLN A 103 21.49 11.95 22.44
N GLU A 104 22.49 11.59 21.63
CA GLU A 104 23.75 10.99 22.13
C GLU A 104 24.90 11.97 22.44
N ASP A 105 24.82 13.26 22.08
CA ASP A 105 25.92 14.24 22.26
C ASP A 105 25.83 15.12 23.53
N VAL A 106 25.20 14.66 24.63
CA VAL A 106 25.30 15.32 25.94
C VAL A 106 25.61 14.31 27.05
N LYS A 107 26.85 13.81 27.09
CA LYS A 107 27.49 13.28 28.32
C LYS A 107 28.99 13.10 28.08
N VAL A 108 29.77 14.14 28.38
CA VAL A 108 31.18 14.02 28.77
C VAL A 108 31.37 14.75 30.09
N ASP A 109 31.46 13.94 31.14
CA ASP A 109 32.29 14.02 32.37
C ASP A 109 32.57 15.38 33.04
N ASP A 110 32.21 15.50 34.33
CA ASP A 110 33.21 15.55 35.42
C ASP A 110 32.58 15.28 36.81
N GLU A 111 33.33 14.57 37.65
CA GLU A 111 32.97 14.09 38.98
C GLU A 111 32.90 15.21 40.05
N SER A 112 32.02 15.03 41.05
CA SER A 112 32.42 14.63 42.42
C SER A 112 31.60 15.29 43.54
N LEU A 113 31.32 14.45 44.56
CA LEU A 113 30.96 14.74 45.97
C LEU A 113 29.53 15.28 46.22
N ALA A 114 28.70 14.79 47.15
CA ALA A 114 28.98 14.10 48.40
C ALA A 114 27.76 13.30 48.94
N LYS A 115 28.06 12.16 49.58
CA LYS A 115 27.56 11.61 50.87
C LYS A 115 26.05 11.64 51.18
N GLU A 116 25.37 10.51 51.26
CA GLU A 116 25.24 9.56 52.41
C GLU A 116 24.12 9.88 53.45
N VAL A 117 23.21 8.90 53.61
CA VAL A 117 22.49 8.43 54.82
C VAL A 117 21.12 9.05 55.23
N LYS A 118 20.09 8.19 55.05
CA LYS A 118 18.97 7.76 55.95
C LYS A 118 18.35 8.77 56.93
N GLU A 119 17.02 8.80 57.01
CA GLU A 119 16.22 8.21 58.12
C GLU A 119 14.71 8.33 57.86
N ASN A 120 13.96 7.36 58.39
CA ASN A 120 12.51 7.19 58.31
C ASN A 120 11.72 8.33 58.99
N GLY A 121 10.48 8.55 58.54
CA GLY A 121 9.49 9.40 59.22
C GLY A 121 8.09 9.21 58.63
N VAL A 122 7.23 8.59 59.44
CA VAL A 122 5.91 7.98 59.20
C VAL A 122 4.74 8.98 59.05
N GLU A 123 3.70 8.54 58.29
CA GLU A 123 2.26 8.92 58.24
C GLU A 123 1.88 10.39 57.93
N VAL A 124 0.81 10.73 57.20
CA VAL A 124 -0.60 10.35 57.43
C VAL A 124 -1.41 10.38 56.12
N GLU A 125 -2.41 9.49 56.11
CA GLU A 125 -3.52 9.25 55.20
C GLU A 125 -4.36 10.50 54.83
N ILE A 126 -5.12 10.42 53.74
CA ILE A 126 -6.59 10.57 53.75
C ILE A 126 -7.16 10.07 52.41
N GLU A 127 -8.18 9.23 52.57
CA GLU A 127 -9.12 8.61 51.64
C GLU A 127 -9.88 9.69 50.81
N ASP A 128 -10.65 9.46 49.74
CA ASP A 128 -11.59 8.38 49.43
C ASP A 128 -12.19 8.66 48.02
N LYS A 129 -12.97 7.70 47.52
CA LYS A 129 -13.99 7.73 46.44
C LYS A 129 -13.72 7.00 45.11
N THR A 130 -13.97 5.70 45.18
CA THR A 130 -15.10 4.96 44.55
C THR A 130 -15.29 4.98 43.02
N LEU A 131 -14.98 3.83 42.42
CA LEU A 131 -15.81 2.92 41.57
C LEU A 131 -17.18 3.38 41.03
N ALA A 132 -17.37 3.22 39.70
CA ALA A 132 -18.49 2.55 38.97
C ALA A 132 -18.57 3.16 37.54
N LYS A 133 -18.37 2.42 36.43
CA LYS A 133 -19.24 1.44 35.72
C LYS A 133 -20.46 2.02 34.98
N GLU A 134 -20.77 1.33 33.87
CA GLU A 134 -21.97 1.35 33.00
C GLU A 134 -21.98 2.43 31.90
N ASP A 135 -21.94 2.05 30.61
CA ASP A 135 -22.93 1.32 29.79
C ASP A 135 -24.15 2.20 29.44
N ASN A 136 -24.28 2.57 28.14
CA ASN A 136 -25.53 2.56 27.35
C ASN A 136 -25.23 3.09 25.94
N GLU A 137 -25.37 2.28 24.89
CA GLU A 137 -26.58 1.99 24.10
C GLU A 137 -27.15 3.14 23.25
N ASN A 138 -27.40 2.74 21.99
CA ASN A 138 -28.55 3.02 21.15
C ASN A 138 -28.81 4.39 20.51
N GLY A 139 -28.94 4.32 19.19
CA GLY A 139 -30.03 4.91 18.39
C GLY A 139 -29.90 4.35 16.97
N VAL A 140 -30.65 3.33 16.53
CA VAL A 140 -32.09 3.31 16.16
C VAL A 140 -32.47 4.45 15.20
N THR A 141 -32.86 4.05 13.97
CA THR A 141 -33.81 4.61 12.99
C THR A 141 -33.33 4.11 11.60
N ALA A 142 -34.10 3.48 10.72
CA ALA A 142 -35.53 3.30 10.53
C ALA A 142 -35.79 1.95 9.81
#